data_AF-A0A060CBD8-F1
#
_entry.id   AF-A0A060CBD8-F1
#
_cell.length_a   1.000
_cell.length_b   1.000
_cell.length_c   1.000
_cell.angle_alpha   90.00
_cell.angle_beta   90.00
_cell.angle_gamma   90.00
#
_symmetry.space_group_name_H-M   'P 1'
#
loop_
_entity.id
_entity.type
_entity.pdbx_description
1 polymer ?
#
loop_
_entity_poly.entity_id
_entity_poly.type
_entity_poly.pdbx_seq_one_letter_code
_entity_poly.pdbx_strand_id
1 'polypeptide(L)' 'MVFHKIHDEAWTGLALAPEDSDQPRIIKPPTTAATLNVSAVMAQAYRLWKDLDEDFADECLEAAVKTYEAAKE' A
#
# COMPACT_ATOMS: atom_id res chain seq x y z
N MET A 1 -4.07 -9.35 -3.72
CA MET A 1 -4.65 -8.03 -4.08
C MET A 1 -4.44 -7.04 -2.95
N VAL A 2 -4.36 -5.74 -3.26
CA VAL A 2 -4.11 -4.64 -2.31
C VAL A 2 -5.29 -3.66 -2.27
N PHE A 3 -5.72 -3.27 -1.07
CA PHE A 3 -6.78 -2.28 -0.82
C PHE A 3 -6.46 -0.93 -1.49
N HIS A 4 -7.48 -0.31 -2.11
CA HIS A 4 -7.25 0.89 -2.91
C HIS A 4 -6.82 2.12 -2.08
N LYS A 5 -7.39 2.25 -0.87
CA LYS A 5 -7.09 3.33 0.07
C LYS A 5 -7.75 3.06 1.42
N ILE A 6 -7.25 3.74 2.45
CA ILE A 6 -7.90 3.91 3.75
C ILE A 6 -8.13 5.39 3.99
N HIS A 7 -9.34 5.76 4.38
CA HIS A 7 -9.69 7.14 4.75
C HIS A 7 -10.94 7.17 5.62
N ASP A 8 -11.26 8.35 6.15
CA ASP A 8 -12.48 8.63 6.92
C ASP A 8 -13.73 8.31 6.09
N GLU A 9 -14.79 7.81 6.71
CA GLU A 9 -16.03 7.46 6.00
C GLU A 9 -16.59 8.63 5.19
N ALA A 10 -16.52 9.84 5.75
CA ALA A 10 -16.89 11.10 5.12
C ALA A 10 -15.76 12.13 5.27
N TRP A 11 -15.84 13.23 4.51
CA TRP A 11 -14.93 14.36 4.66
C TRP A 11 -15.17 15.09 5.98
N THR A 12 -14.08 15.43 6.66
CA THR A 12 -14.09 16.35 7.79
C THR A 12 -14.18 17.81 7.34
N GLY A 13 -14.43 18.71 8.28
CA GLY A 13 -14.32 20.15 8.05
C GLY A 13 -12.86 20.61 7.88
N LEU A 14 -12.69 21.84 7.40
CA LEU A 14 -11.36 22.48 7.36
C LEU A 14 -10.90 22.84 8.79
N ALA A 15 -9.59 23.02 8.95
CA ALA A 15 -8.95 23.43 10.21
C ALA A 15 -9.17 22.45 11.39
N LEU A 16 -9.19 21.15 11.10
CA LEU A 16 -9.18 20.07 12.08
C LEU A 16 -7.77 19.45 12.13
N ALA A 17 -7.19 19.27 13.31
CA ALA A 17 -5.92 18.56 13.45
C ALA A 17 -6.11 17.06 13.16
N PRO A 18 -5.11 16.34 12.61
CA PRO A 18 -5.25 14.92 12.28
C PRO A 18 -5.70 14.04 13.46
N GLU A 19 -5.22 14.33 14.67
CA GLU A 19 -5.53 13.59 15.90
C GLU A 19 -6.93 13.87 16.46
N ASP A 20 -7.56 14.97 16.05
CA ASP A 20 -8.88 15.39 16.52
C ASP A 20 -10.02 14.80 15.67
N SER A 21 -9.72 14.08 14.58
CA SER A 21 -10.75 13.41 13.77
C SER A 21 -11.37 12.25 14.53
N ASP A 22 -12.68 12.31 14.75
CA ASP A 22 -13.50 11.26 15.35
C ASP A 22 -14.17 10.36 14.29
N GLN A 23 -13.90 10.60 13.01
CA GLN A 23 -14.53 9.86 11.92
C GLN A 23 -14.07 8.40 11.89
N PRO A 24 -15.00 7.44 11.70
CA PRO A 24 -14.62 6.06 11.44
C PRO A 24 -13.72 5.94 10.21
N ARG A 25 -12.61 5.21 10.34
CA ARG A 25 -11.72 4.89 9.21
C ARG A 25 -12.22 3.65 8.49
N ILE A 26 -12.38 3.76 7.18
CA ILE A 26 -12.81 2.65 6.33
C ILE A 26 -11.75 2.29 5.30
N ILE A 27 -11.64 1.00 5.04
CA ILE A 27 -10.78 0.45 3.99
C ILE A 27 -11.64 0.27 2.74
N LYS A 28 -11.22 0.88 1.63
CA LYS A 28 -11.90 0.67 0.34
C LYS A 28 -11.44 -0.64 -0.30
N PRO A 29 -12.32 -1.32 -1.07
CA PRO A 29 -12.00 -2.62 -1.65
C PRO A 29 -10.69 -2.64 -2.45
N PRO A 30 -10.07 -3.81 -2.60
CA PRO A 30 -8.90 -3.96 -3.45
C PRO A 30 -9.16 -3.57 -4.89
N THR A 31 -8.13 -3.09 -5.56
CA THR A 31 -8.18 -2.76 -6.99
C THR A 31 -6.94 -3.29 -7.69
N THR A 32 -7.06 -3.57 -8.99
CA THR A 32 -5.92 -3.93 -9.83
C THR A 32 -4.88 -2.82 -9.86
N ALA A 33 -5.31 -1.55 -9.92
CA ALA A 33 -4.40 -0.40 -9.89
C ALA A 33 -3.55 -0.34 -8.61
N ALA A 34 -4.17 -0.44 -7.43
CA ALA A 34 -3.41 -0.42 -6.17
C ALA A 34 -2.48 -1.64 -6.04
N THR A 35 -2.93 -2.80 -6.50
CA THR A 35 -2.12 -4.03 -6.51
C THR A 35 -0.88 -3.87 -7.40
N LEU A 36 -1.04 -3.34 -8.61
CA LEU A 36 0.08 -3.11 -9.53
C LEU A 36 0.99 -1.98 -9.06
N ASN A 37 0.46 -0.95 -8.39
CA ASN A 37 1.27 0.09 -7.78
C ASN A 37 2.20 -0.51 -6.71
N VAL A 38 1.68 -1.35 -5.80
CA VAL A 38 2.51 -2.04 -4.79
C VAL A 38 3.54 -2.95 -5.46
N SER A 39 3.14 -3.72 -6.47
CA SER A 39 4.06 -4.59 -7.20
C SER A 39 5.27 -3.82 -7.73
N ALA A 40 5.02 -2.69 -8.40
CA ALA A 40 6.07 -1.87 -8.99
C ALA A 40 7.01 -1.25 -7.95
N VAL A 41 6.47 -0.64 -6.88
CA VAL A 41 7.30 0.04 -5.87
C VAL A 41 8.06 -0.95 -4.98
N MET A 42 7.51 -2.14 -4.72
CA MET A 42 8.21 -3.17 -3.95
C MET A 42 9.34 -3.83 -4.78
N ALA A 43 9.12 -4.06 -6.08
CA ALA A 43 10.20 -4.48 -6.98
C ALA A 43 11.31 -3.42 -7.06
N GLN A 44 10.96 -2.14 -6.95
CA GLN A 44 11.95 -1.06 -6.83
C GLN A 44 12.66 -1.05 -5.48
N ALA A 45 11.94 -1.27 -4.38
CA ALA A 45 12.53 -1.31 -3.06
C ALA A 45 13.59 -2.41 -2.96
N TYR A 46 13.30 -3.63 -3.43
CA TYR A 46 14.27 -4.74 -3.43
C TYR A 46 15.65 -4.32 -4.00
N ARG A 47 15.67 -3.77 -5.22
CA ARG A 47 16.95 -3.39 -5.88
C ARG A 47 17.69 -2.23 -5.18
N LEU A 48 16.99 -1.40 -4.42
CA LEU A 48 17.58 -0.26 -3.70
C LEU A 48 18.07 -0.67 -2.30
N TRP A 49 17.42 -1.64 -1.68
CA TRP A 49 17.64 -2.02 -0.28
C TRP A 49 18.50 -3.27 -0.10
N LYS A 50 18.63 -4.15 -1.11
CA LYS A 50 19.34 -5.43 -0.99
C LYS A 50 20.76 -5.39 -0.40
N ASP A 51 21.47 -4.27 -0.56
CA ASP A 51 22.85 -4.09 -0.06
C ASP A 51 22.91 -3.28 1.25
N LEU A 52 21.76 -2.83 1.77
CA LEU A 52 21.61 -2.01 2.98
C LEU A 52 20.84 -2.75 4.09
N ASP A 53 19.80 -3.47 3.69
CA ASP A 53 18.89 -4.25 4.53
C ASP A 53 18.33 -5.41 3.67
N GLU A 54 19.02 -6.54 3.72
CA GLU A 54 18.71 -7.72 2.90
C GLU A 54 17.35 -8.33 3.29
N ASP A 55 17.06 -8.41 4.59
CA ASP A 55 15.80 -8.95 5.10
C ASP A 55 14.59 -8.14 4.58
N PHE A 56 14.66 -6.80 4.69
CA PHE A 56 13.60 -5.94 4.15
C PHE A 56 13.50 -6.01 2.62
N ALA A 57 14.64 -6.12 1.93
CA ALA A 57 14.64 -6.24 0.48
C ALA A 57 13.91 -7.52 0.03
N ASP A 58 14.17 -8.65 0.68
CA ASP A 58 13.54 -9.92 0.35
C ASP A 58 12.03 -9.90 0.63
N GLU A 59 11.58 -9.26 1.72
CA GLU A 59 10.14 -9.00 1.96
C GLU A 59 9.51 -8.18 0.81
N CYS A 60 10.22 -7.17 0.31
CA CYS A 60 9.76 -6.39 -0.83
C CYS A 60 9.66 -7.25 -2.11
N LEU A 61 10.64 -8.11 -2.37
CA LEU A 61 10.61 -8.99 -3.54
C LEU A 61 9.43 -9.97 -3.48
N GLU A 62 9.20 -10.60 -2.33
CA GLU A 62 8.06 -11.49 -2.13
C GLU A 62 6.73 -10.76 -2.36
N ALA A 63 6.59 -9.57 -1.76
CA ALA A 63 5.39 -8.74 -1.94
C ALA A 63 5.17 -8.35 -3.40
N ALA A 64 6.24 -8.01 -4.13
CA ALA A 64 6.17 -7.63 -5.54
C ALA A 64 5.68 -8.76 -6.44
N VAL A 65 6.21 -9.97 -6.24
CA VAL A 65 5.82 -11.18 -6.98
C VAL A 65 4.37 -11.53 -6.68
N LYS A 66 4.02 -11.65 -5.39
CA LYS A 66 2.66 -12.01 -4.95
C LYS A 66 1.59 -11.06 -5.48
N THR A 67 1.88 -9.76 -5.49
CA THR A 67 0.94 -8.75 -5.99
C THR A 67 0.84 -8.77 -7.51
N TYR A 68 1.94 -8.99 -8.24
CA TYR A 68 1.90 -9.15 -9.69
C TYR A 68 1.07 -10.36 -10.10
N GLU A 69 1.28 -11.52 -9.46
CA GLU A 69 0.52 -12.74 -9.72
C GLU A 69 -0.97 -12.53 -9.46
N ALA A 70 -1.33 -11.96 -8.30
CA ALA A 70 -2.72 -11.68 -7.97
C ALA A 70 -3.41 -10.69 -8.92
N ALA A 71 -2.66 -9.82 -9.61
CA ALA A 71 -3.23 -8.87 -10.58
C ALA A 71 -3.40 -9.45 -11.99
N LYS A 72 -2.84 -10.64 -12.26
CA LYS A 72 -2.94 -11.34 -13.56
C LYS A 72 -4.13 -12.28 -13.65
N GLU A 73 -4.67 -12.69 -12.51
CA GLU A 73 -5.89 -13.50 -12.38
C GLU A 73 -7.16 -12.62 -12.48
#